data_AF-A0A7W9PJR6-F1
#
_entry.id   AF-A0A7W9PJR6-F1
#
_cell.length_a   1.000
_cell.length_b   1.000
_cell.length_c   1.000
_cell.angle_alpha   90.00
_cell.angle_beta   90.00
_cell.angle_gamma   90.00
#
_symmetry.space_group_name_H-M   'P 1'
#
loop_
_entity.id
_entity.type
_entity.pdbx_description
1 polymer ?
#
loop_
_entity_poly.entity_id
_entity_poly.type
_entity_poly.pdbx_seq_one_letter_code
_entity_poly.pdbx_strand_id
1 'polypeptide(L)'
;MDTPDYMPVGRILQQWRRDAALTVDELAAEANLSESLLRKVESGHRPATRATVTSLASILRIPAADTKQLLLLVDPAHAPVAAPDAGRPPSPRELTVLDSDPFPACYMVTPAGRDLLEGALHRIVATNEAFERFFPGLAPGAGVVEYELLAARARDVFVRWEEDAHHLVRACRAQVLGFVPEPRIEEVKSRLRGNPDFDGMWDTPFPAHWESRDTVWVRDVGDGTAFEMYFRMSSDQSPFLHWALTPFDLAKYLRRYPPEIHMRHRR
;
A
#
# COMPACT_ATOMS: atom_id res chain seq x y z
N MET A 1 -20.47 23.60 0.04
CA MET A 1 -19.66 22.44 0.43
C MET A 1 -18.31 22.66 -0.21
N ASP A 2 -17.30 23.03 0.58
CA ASP A 2 -15.93 23.13 0.07
C ASP A 2 -15.53 21.77 -0.47
N THR A 3 -15.10 21.75 -1.73
CA THR A 3 -14.56 20.52 -2.33
C THR A 3 -13.25 20.26 -1.60
N PRO A 4 -13.02 19.07 -1.02
CA PRO A 4 -11.77 18.82 -0.31
C PRO A 4 -10.59 19.10 -1.25
N ASP A 5 -9.56 19.77 -0.75
CA ASP A 5 -8.37 20.15 -1.51
C ASP A 5 -7.49 18.91 -1.75
N TYR A 6 -7.95 18.05 -2.66
CA TYR A 6 -7.20 16.89 -3.14
C TYR A 6 -6.09 17.37 -4.07
N MET A 7 -4.91 16.77 -3.98
CA MET A 7 -3.84 17.05 -4.94
C MET A 7 -4.32 16.71 -6.36
N PRO A 8 -4.45 17.70 -7.28
CA PRO A 8 -4.87 17.42 -8.64
C PRO A 8 -3.87 16.47 -9.31
N VAL A 9 -4.37 15.54 -10.14
CA VAL A 9 -3.53 14.62 -10.93
C VAL A 9 -2.39 15.33 -11.67
N GLY A 10 -2.64 16.58 -12.12
CA GLY A 10 -1.64 17.43 -12.77
C GLY A 10 -0.43 17.74 -11.89
N ARG A 11 -0.63 17.95 -10.58
CA ARG A 11 0.46 18.20 -9.63
C ARG A 11 1.28 16.94 -9.40
N ILE A 12 0.65 15.77 -9.41
CA ILE A 12 1.34 14.49 -9.34
C ILE A 12 2.21 14.31 -10.60
N LEU A 13 1.67 14.54 -11.79
CA LEU A 13 2.41 14.49 -13.07
C LEU A 13 3.56 15.50 -13.12
N GLN A 14 3.36 16.70 -12.57
CA GLN A 14 4.41 17.71 -12.44
C GLN A 14 5.57 17.22 -11.57
N GLN A 15 5.28 16.50 -10.47
CA GLN A 15 6.32 15.93 -9.63
C GLN A 15 7.12 14.87 -10.40
N TRP A 16 6.45 13.94 -11.08
CA TRP A 16 7.11 12.94 -11.93
C TRP A 16 8.00 13.56 -13.00
N ARG A 17 7.56 14.66 -13.63
CA ARG A 17 8.39 15.39 -14.59
C ARG A 17 9.66 15.95 -13.94
N ARG A 18 9.54 16.54 -12.75
CA ARG A 18 10.70 17.09 -12.01
C ARG A 18 11.67 15.99 -11.60
N ASP A 19 11.16 14.85 -11.16
CA ASP A 19 11.98 13.68 -10.78
C ASP A 19 12.71 13.10 -12.00
N ALA A 20 12.09 13.17 -13.19
CA ALA A 20 12.73 12.84 -14.47
C ALA A 20 13.67 13.94 -15.01
N ALA A 21 13.83 15.06 -14.29
CA ALA A 21 14.62 16.22 -14.68
C ALA A 21 14.25 16.83 -16.05
N LEU A 22 13.00 16.66 -16.50
CA LEU A 22 12.52 17.22 -17.76
C LEU A 22 11.94 18.63 -17.56
N THR A 23 12.23 19.52 -18.49
CA THR A 23 11.52 20.79 -18.61
C THR A 23 10.09 20.57 -19.14
N VAL A 24 9.23 21.57 -18.96
CA VAL A 24 7.88 21.54 -19.53
C VAL A 24 7.93 21.41 -21.05
N ASP A 25 8.88 22.09 -21.68
CA ASP A 25 8.96 22.21 -23.13
C ASP A 25 9.43 20.88 -23.76
N GLU A 26 10.41 20.23 -23.13
CA GLU A 26 10.85 18.87 -23.51
C GLU A 26 9.70 17.85 -23.40
N LEU A 27 9.01 17.80 -22.25
CA LEU A 27 7.91 16.84 -22.06
C LEU A 27 6.73 17.13 -23.00
N ALA A 28 6.40 18.41 -23.23
CA ALA A 28 5.33 18.79 -24.16
C ALA A 28 5.65 18.36 -25.59
N ALA A 29 6.89 18.58 -26.04
CA ALA A 29 7.35 18.17 -27.37
C ALA A 29 7.27 16.64 -27.54
N GLU A 30 7.77 15.88 -26.56
CA GLU A 30 7.76 14.41 -26.62
C GLU A 30 6.34 13.82 -26.56
N ALA A 31 5.43 14.47 -25.82
CA ALA A 31 4.02 14.08 -25.73
C ALA A 31 3.14 14.59 -26.88
N ASN A 32 3.70 15.34 -27.84
CA ASN A 32 2.96 16.03 -28.89
C ASN A 32 1.81 16.91 -28.32
N LEU A 33 2.11 17.64 -27.25
CA LEU A 33 1.23 18.61 -26.60
C LEU A 33 1.82 20.02 -26.74
N SER A 34 0.99 21.05 -26.60
CA SER A 34 1.52 22.40 -26.44
C SER A 34 2.01 22.64 -25.01
N GLU A 35 3.08 23.41 -24.84
CA GLU A 35 3.56 23.83 -23.52
C GLU A 35 2.45 24.47 -22.68
N SER A 36 1.64 25.33 -23.30
CA SER A 36 0.51 25.99 -22.65
C SER A 36 -0.52 24.98 -22.11
N LEU A 37 -0.78 23.91 -22.87
CA LEU A 37 -1.66 22.82 -22.44
C LEU A 37 -1.05 22.08 -21.26
N LEU A 38 0.22 21.68 -21.33
CA LEU A 38 0.90 20.96 -20.26
C LEU A 38 0.95 21.79 -18.96
N ARG A 39 1.29 23.09 -19.02
CA ARG A 39 1.29 23.99 -17.85
C ARG A 39 -0.08 24.10 -17.20
N LYS A 40 -1.16 24.15 -18.00
CA LYS A 40 -2.53 24.20 -17.49
C LYS A 40 -2.94 22.88 -16.85
N VAL A 41 -2.51 21.75 -17.41
CA VAL A 41 -2.71 20.44 -16.80
C VAL A 41 -1.96 20.33 -15.48
N GLU A 42 -0.66 20.62 -15.46
CA GLU A 42 0.18 20.53 -14.25
C GLU A 42 -0.29 21.42 -13.11
N SER A 43 -0.79 22.62 -13.43
CA SER A 43 -1.29 23.57 -12.43
C SER A 43 -2.74 23.31 -12.01
N GLY A 44 -3.41 22.29 -12.57
CA GLY A 44 -4.80 21.96 -12.29
C GLY A 44 -5.84 22.88 -12.94
N HIS A 45 -5.41 23.90 -13.72
CA HIS A 45 -6.32 24.79 -14.46
C HIS A 45 -7.08 24.07 -15.59
N ARG A 46 -6.57 22.93 -16.05
CA ARG A 46 -7.26 22.03 -16.98
C ARG A 46 -7.17 20.60 -16.47
N PRO A 47 -8.26 19.83 -16.42
CA PRO A 47 -8.20 18.43 -16.02
C PRO A 47 -7.37 17.63 -17.02
N ALA A 48 -6.55 16.71 -16.51
CA ALA A 48 -5.86 15.74 -17.36
C ALA A 48 -6.90 14.74 -17.91
N THR A 49 -6.74 14.37 -19.17
CA THR A 49 -7.56 13.29 -19.77
C THR A 49 -6.86 11.95 -19.61
N ARG A 50 -7.61 10.85 -19.75
CA ARG A 50 -7.05 9.50 -19.82
C ARG A 50 -5.90 9.39 -20.83
N ALA A 51 -6.11 9.92 -22.04
CA ALA A 51 -5.10 9.91 -23.10
C ALA A 51 -3.84 10.70 -22.70
N THR A 52 -4.03 11.86 -22.05
CA THR A 52 -2.91 12.66 -21.52
C THR A 52 -2.13 11.89 -20.45
N VAL A 53 -2.82 11.27 -19.48
CA VAL A 53 -2.17 10.49 -18.41
C VAL A 53 -1.40 9.32 -19.00
N THR A 54 -2.00 8.53 -19.89
CA THR A 54 -1.32 7.38 -20.53
C THR A 54 -0.10 7.81 -21.34
N SER A 55 -0.19 8.89 -22.12
CA SER A 55 0.93 9.41 -22.91
C SER A 55 2.09 9.86 -22.02
N LEU A 56 1.80 10.69 -21.01
CA LEU A 56 2.81 11.22 -20.10
C LEU A 56 3.44 10.11 -19.25
N ALA A 57 2.64 9.14 -18.78
CA ALA A 57 3.13 8.01 -18.01
C ALA A 57 4.16 7.18 -18.78
N SER A 58 3.95 6.97 -20.08
CA SER A 58 4.91 6.24 -20.92
C SER A 58 6.23 6.99 -21.07
N ILE A 59 6.19 8.31 -21.28
CA ILE A 59 7.38 9.16 -21.48
C ILE A 59 8.17 9.29 -20.17
N LEU A 60 7.47 9.56 -19.08
CA LEU A 60 8.03 9.69 -17.73
C LEU A 60 8.41 8.33 -17.13
N ARG A 61 8.17 7.22 -17.84
CA ARG A 61 8.43 5.84 -17.40
C ARG A 61 7.81 5.55 -16.02
N ILE A 62 6.60 6.04 -15.81
CA ILE A 62 5.83 5.81 -14.59
C ILE A 62 5.49 4.31 -14.54
N PRO A 63 5.74 3.61 -13.42
CA PRO A 63 5.39 2.20 -13.29
C PRO A 63 3.91 1.93 -13.56
N ALA A 64 3.60 0.72 -14.04
CA ALA A 64 2.23 0.35 -14.41
C ALA A 64 1.24 0.46 -13.24
N ALA A 65 1.69 0.14 -12.01
CA ALA A 65 0.87 0.27 -10.81
C ALA A 65 0.48 1.73 -10.52
N ASP A 66 1.43 2.67 -10.61
CA ASP A 66 1.18 4.09 -10.40
C ASP A 66 0.36 4.69 -11.55
N THR A 67 0.63 4.26 -12.78
CA THR A 67 -0.18 4.64 -13.96
C THR A 67 -1.64 4.24 -13.75
N LYS A 68 -1.89 3.03 -13.23
CA LYS A 68 -3.25 2.60 -12.87
C LYS A 68 -3.87 3.54 -11.83
N GLN A 69 -3.15 3.93 -10.78
CA GLN A 69 -3.66 4.88 -9.77
C GLN A 69 -3.99 6.26 -10.37
N LEU A 70 -3.11 6.82 -11.19
CA LEU A 70 -3.36 8.08 -11.89
C LEU A 70 -4.60 8.02 -12.79
N LEU A 71 -4.83 6.88 -13.45
CA LEU A 71 -5.99 6.67 -14.30
C LEU A 71 -7.30 6.66 -13.48
N LEU A 72 -7.28 6.11 -12.26
CA LEU A 72 -8.44 6.13 -11.35
C LEU A 72 -8.82 7.57 -10.93
N LEU A 73 -7.85 8.49 -10.87
CA LEU A 73 -8.09 9.90 -10.52
C LEU A 73 -8.76 10.70 -11.64
N VAL A 74 -8.56 10.31 -12.91
CA VAL A 74 -9.13 11.03 -14.08
C VAL A 74 -10.38 10.36 -14.64
N ASP A 75 -10.64 9.10 -14.27
CA ASP A 75 -11.76 8.31 -14.75
C ASP A 75 -12.48 7.65 -13.55
N PRO A 76 -13.44 8.37 -12.92
CA PRO A 76 -14.16 7.88 -11.75
C PRO A 76 -14.99 6.62 -12.02
N ALA A 77 -15.31 6.31 -13.29
CA ALA A 77 -16.02 5.07 -13.63
C ALA A 77 -15.18 3.82 -13.32
N HIS A 78 -13.86 4.00 -13.15
CA HIS A 78 -12.94 2.96 -12.75
C HIS A 78 -12.48 3.08 -11.29
N ALA A 79 -12.72 4.22 -10.64
CA ALA A 79 -12.41 4.38 -9.21
C ALA A 79 -13.02 3.19 -8.47
N PRO A 80 -12.24 2.48 -7.62
CA PRO A 80 -12.80 1.40 -6.83
C PRO A 80 -13.99 1.98 -6.08
N VAL A 81 -15.19 1.48 -6.39
CA VAL A 81 -16.38 1.79 -5.61
C VAL A 81 -16.00 1.39 -4.20
N ALA A 82 -15.80 2.40 -3.33
CA ALA A 82 -15.54 2.15 -1.93
C ALA A 82 -16.60 1.17 -1.49
N ALA A 83 -16.17 -0.02 -1.05
CA ALA A 83 -17.12 -1.06 -0.71
C ALA A 83 -18.06 -0.45 0.34
N PRO A 84 -19.39 -0.46 0.12
CA PRO A 84 -20.34 0.33 0.92
C PRO A 84 -20.29 0.01 2.43
N ASP A 85 -19.59 -1.07 2.80
CA ASP A 85 -19.44 -1.58 4.15
C ASP A 85 -17.99 -1.52 4.69
N ALA A 86 -17.08 -0.69 4.15
CA ALA A 86 -15.66 -0.68 4.59
C ALA A 86 -15.44 -0.43 6.11
N GLY A 87 -16.43 0.11 6.83
CA GLY A 87 -16.40 0.32 8.28
C GLY A 87 -17.04 -0.79 9.12
N ARG A 88 -17.63 -1.84 8.53
CA ARG A 88 -18.26 -2.92 9.30
C ARG A 88 -17.22 -3.90 9.86
N PRO A 89 -17.50 -4.62 10.95
CA PRO A 89 -16.65 -5.73 11.37
C PRO A 89 -16.73 -6.90 10.37
N PRO A 90 -15.68 -7.74 10.26
CA PRO A 90 -15.74 -8.98 9.50
C PRO A 90 -16.88 -9.89 9.97
N SER A 91 -17.58 -10.48 9.02
CA SER A 91 -18.63 -11.46 9.23
C SER A 91 -18.05 -12.80 9.68
N PRO A 92 -18.85 -13.68 10.31
CA PRO A 92 -18.38 -15.03 10.68
C PRO A 92 -17.84 -15.84 9.50
N ARG A 93 -18.40 -15.64 8.29
CA ARG A 93 -17.91 -16.29 7.07
C ARG A 93 -16.50 -15.81 6.70
N GLU A 94 -16.26 -14.50 6.74
CA GLU A 94 -14.94 -13.92 6.45
C GLU A 94 -13.91 -14.37 7.48
N LEU A 95 -14.26 -14.36 8.77
CA LEU A 95 -13.38 -14.90 9.82
C LEU A 95 -13.07 -16.39 9.60
N THR A 96 -14.04 -17.20 9.19
CA THR A 96 -13.81 -18.61 8.85
C THR A 96 -12.83 -18.79 7.68
N VAL A 97 -12.90 -17.90 6.67
CA VAL A 97 -11.95 -17.92 5.54
C VAL A 97 -10.56 -17.55 6.02
N LEU A 98 -10.44 -16.48 6.82
CA LEU A 98 -9.17 -16.04 7.40
C LEU A 98 -8.52 -17.14 8.26
N ASP A 99 -9.30 -17.77 9.13
CA ASP A 99 -8.85 -18.85 10.02
C ASP A 99 -8.52 -20.14 9.27
N SER A 100 -8.97 -20.27 8.01
CA SER A 100 -8.64 -21.43 7.16
C SER A 100 -7.26 -21.33 6.52
N ASP A 101 -6.63 -20.15 6.52
CA ASP A 101 -5.25 -19.99 6.06
C ASP A 101 -4.28 -20.54 7.12
N PRO A 102 -3.46 -21.56 6.79
CA PRO A 102 -2.50 -22.13 7.75
C PRO A 102 -1.27 -21.25 8.00
N PHE A 103 -1.13 -20.15 7.27
CA PHE A 103 0.01 -19.25 7.30
C PHE A 103 -0.41 -17.85 7.75
N PRO A 104 0.52 -16.94 8.07
CA PRO A 104 0.18 -15.59 8.52
C PRO A 104 -0.75 -14.87 7.53
N ALA A 105 -1.95 -14.52 8.00
CA ALA A 105 -2.93 -13.79 7.22
C ALA A 105 -3.71 -12.78 8.06
N CYS A 106 -4.14 -11.69 7.42
CA CYS A 106 -4.98 -10.68 8.03
C CYS A 106 -5.91 -10.03 7.00
N TYR A 107 -6.97 -9.40 7.51
CA TYR A 107 -7.76 -8.44 6.77
C TYR A 107 -7.36 -7.02 7.14
N MET A 108 -7.34 -6.15 6.14
CA MET A 108 -7.05 -4.73 6.30
C MET A 108 -7.98 -3.86 5.45
N VAL A 109 -8.20 -2.62 5.86
CA VAL A 109 -8.89 -1.61 5.05
C VAL A 109 -7.87 -0.82 4.24
N THR A 110 -8.13 -0.69 2.94
CA THR A 110 -7.32 0.18 2.08
C THR A 110 -7.73 1.63 2.24
N PRO A 111 -6.82 2.57 1.95
CA PRO A 111 -7.13 3.97 1.74
C PRO A 111 -7.98 4.25 0.47
N ALA A 112 -9.01 3.46 0.16
CA ALA A 112 -9.93 3.74 -0.96
C ALA A 112 -11.35 4.10 -0.47
N GLY A 113 -11.61 5.38 -0.16
CA GLY A 113 -12.85 5.87 0.47
C GLY A 113 -12.73 7.29 1.03
N ARG A 114 -13.84 7.96 1.39
CA ARG A 114 -13.80 9.32 1.97
C ARG A 114 -13.60 9.37 3.49
N ASP A 115 -13.83 8.26 4.19
CA ASP A 115 -13.64 8.15 5.66
C ASP A 115 -12.26 7.65 6.06
N LEU A 116 -11.29 7.88 5.18
CA LEU A 116 -9.93 7.40 5.34
C LEU A 116 -9.11 8.35 6.17
N LEU A 117 -9.09 8.02 7.44
CA LEU A 117 -7.91 7.85 8.27
C LEU A 117 -8.46 8.08 9.66
N GLU A 118 -9.02 7.10 10.35
CA GLU A 118 -9.09 7.21 11.82
C GLU A 118 -7.68 6.90 12.39
N GLY A 119 -6.69 7.70 12.00
CA GLY A 119 -5.33 7.69 12.54
C GLY A 119 -4.36 6.60 12.07
N ALA A 120 -4.74 5.65 11.20
CA ALA A 120 -3.86 4.55 10.79
C ALA A 120 -3.88 4.27 9.28
N LEU A 121 -2.71 4.14 8.65
CA LEU A 121 -2.59 3.63 7.28
C LEU A 121 -2.67 2.11 7.29
N HIS A 122 -3.35 1.52 6.30
CA HIS A 122 -3.37 0.06 6.13
C HIS A 122 -3.84 -0.65 7.41
N ARG A 123 -4.96 -0.18 7.97
CA ARG A 123 -5.42 -0.64 9.28
C ARG A 123 -5.87 -2.10 9.23
N ILE A 124 -5.36 -2.89 10.18
CA ILE A 124 -5.79 -4.26 10.42
C ILE A 124 -7.20 -4.30 11.01
N VAL A 125 -8.06 -5.18 10.52
CA VAL A 125 -9.41 -5.42 11.06
C VAL A 125 -9.59 -6.81 11.66
N ALA A 126 -8.80 -7.79 11.20
CA ALA A 126 -8.77 -9.14 11.76
C ALA A 126 -7.46 -9.84 11.39
N THR A 127 -7.02 -10.78 12.21
CA THR A 127 -5.80 -11.58 12.05
C THR A 127 -6.12 -13.04 12.34
N ASN A 128 -5.39 -13.96 11.73
CA ASN A 128 -5.36 -15.35 12.20
C ASN A 128 -4.24 -15.57 13.23
N GLU A 129 -4.23 -16.74 13.87
CA GLU A 129 -3.26 -17.07 14.93
C GLU A 129 -1.80 -17.06 14.41
N ALA A 130 -1.58 -17.55 13.20
CA ALA A 130 -0.24 -17.56 12.59
C ALA A 130 0.29 -16.13 12.42
N PHE A 131 -0.56 -15.18 12.07
CA PHE A 131 -0.20 -13.77 11.94
C PHE A 131 0.21 -13.16 13.27
N GLU A 132 -0.58 -13.38 14.32
CA GLU A 132 -0.29 -12.83 15.66
C GLU A 132 1.04 -13.34 16.21
N ARG A 133 1.44 -14.56 15.85
CA ARG A 133 2.72 -15.16 16.22
C ARG A 133 3.91 -14.45 15.58
N PHE A 134 3.84 -14.14 14.29
CA PHE A 134 4.92 -13.47 13.55
C PHE A 134 4.96 -11.97 13.79
N PHE A 135 3.80 -11.35 13.97
CA PHE A 135 3.65 -9.91 14.11
C PHE A 135 2.98 -9.56 15.43
N PRO A 136 3.60 -9.88 16.58
CA PRO A 136 2.99 -9.61 17.88
C PRO A 136 2.65 -8.12 17.95
N GLY A 137 1.44 -7.80 18.41
CA GLY A 137 0.91 -6.44 18.54
C GLY A 137 0.68 -5.64 17.25
N LEU A 138 0.74 -6.28 16.08
CA LEU A 138 0.04 -5.82 14.86
C LEU A 138 -1.39 -6.39 14.88
N ALA A 139 -2.21 -5.89 15.81
CA ALA A 139 -3.56 -6.41 16.09
C ALA A 139 -4.66 -5.57 15.42
N PRO A 140 -5.93 -6.01 15.42
CA PRO A 140 -7.04 -5.18 14.92
C PRO A 140 -7.02 -3.75 15.49
N GLY A 141 -7.13 -2.77 14.61
CA GLY A 141 -7.01 -1.34 14.90
C GLY A 141 -5.62 -0.75 14.64
N ALA A 142 -4.56 -1.58 14.62
CA ALA A 142 -3.21 -1.12 14.31
C ALA A 142 -3.03 -0.82 12.83
N GLY A 143 -2.18 0.17 12.51
CA GLY A 143 -1.74 0.44 11.14
C GLY A 143 -0.46 -0.31 10.81
N VAL A 144 -0.42 -0.96 9.65
CA VAL A 144 0.76 -1.74 9.22
C VAL A 144 1.97 -0.83 9.04
N VAL A 145 1.79 0.35 8.45
CA VAL A 145 2.87 1.32 8.21
C VAL A 145 3.41 1.86 9.52
N GLU A 146 2.52 2.24 10.44
CA GLU A 146 2.89 2.70 11.77
C GLU A 146 3.64 1.62 12.55
N TYR A 147 3.19 0.36 12.47
CA TYR A 147 3.88 -0.76 13.09
C TYR A 147 5.29 -0.92 12.54
N GLU A 148 5.43 -1.00 11.22
CA GLU A 148 6.72 -1.28 10.60
C GLU A 148 7.73 -0.15 10.84
N LEU A 149 7.29 1.10 10.86
CA LEU A 149 8.17 2.24 11.10
C LEU A 149 8.43 2.54 12.57
N LEU A 150 7.45 2.39 13.46
CA LEU A 150 7.51 2.93 14.82
C LEU A 150 7.60 1.86 15.91
N ALA A 151 7.21 0.61 15.63
CA ALA A 151 7.32 -0.44 16.64
C ALA A 151 8.79 -0.86 16.80
N ALA A 152 9.30 -0.84 18.04
CA ALA A 152 10.69 -1.21 18.33
C ALA A 152 11.08 -2.60 17.79
N ARG A 153 10.13 -3.54 17.80
CA ARG A 153 10.27 -4.92 17.33
C ARG A 153 10.20 -5.10 15.81
N ALA A 154 9.77 -4.10 15.05
CA ALA A 154 9.58 -4.26 13.60
C ALA A 154 10.88 -4.67 12.91
N ARG A 155 12.01 -4.08 13.35
CA ARG A 155 13.36 -4.44 12.87
C ARG A 155 13.81 -5.85 13.29
N ASP A 156 13.23 -6.42 14.34
CA ASP A 156 13.49 -7.81 14.74
C ASP A 156 12.69 -8.79 13.89
N VAL A 157 11.48 -8.40 13.47
CA VAL A 157 10.57 -9.21 12.65
C VAL A 157 10.99 -9.20 11.18
N PHE A 158 11.20 -8.03 10.59
CA PHE A 158 11.53 -7.90 9.17
C PHE A 158 13.05 -7.99 8.97
N VAL A 159 13.51 -9.07 8.36
CA VAL A 159 14.95 -9.31 8.15
C VAL A 159 15.56 -8.26 7.22
N ARG A 160 14.77 -7.78 6.25
CA ARG A 160 15.12 -6.74 5.27
C ARG A 160 14.30 -5.47 5.53
N TRP A 161 14.22 -5.08 6.80
CA TRP A 161 13.36 -4.00 7.26
C TRP A 161 13.50 -2.71 6.45
N GLU A 162 14.73 -2.30 6.10
CA GLU A 162 14.93 -1.05 5.38
C GLU A 162 14.31 -1.11 3.97
N GLU A 163 14.50 -2.21 3.25
CA GLU A 163 13.91 -2.39 1.93
C GLU A 163 12.39 -2.57 1.98
N ASP A 164 11.89 -3.39 2.92
CA ASP A 164 10.47 -3.69 3.08
C ASP A 164 9.68 -2.44 3.52
N ALA A 165 10.18 -1.70 4.53
CA ALA A 165 9.57 -0.48 5.02
C ALA A 165 9.56 0.62 3.94
N HIS A 166 10.64 0.75 3.19
CA HIS A 166 10.72 1.70 2.09
C HIS A 166 9.70 1.33 0.99
N HIS A 167 9.57 0.06 0.64
CA HIS A 167 8.55 -0.39 -0.32
C HIS A 167 7.14 -0.06 0.19
N LEU A 168 6.85 -0.35 1.45
CA LEU A 168 5.55 -0.07 2.06
C LEU A 168 5.23 1.43 2.07
N VAL A 169 6.16 2.28 2.52
CA VAL A 169 5.99 3.74 2.54
C VAL A 169 5.68 4.28 1.14
N ARG A 170 6.38 3.79 0.11
CA ARG A 170 6.14 4.18 -1.28
C ARG A 170 4.79 3.71 -1.80
N ALA A 171 4.40 2.47 -1.52
CA ALA A 171 3.07 1.96 -1.86
C ALA A 171 1.96 2.79 -1.20
N CYS A 172 2.14 3.20 0.06
CA CYS A 172 1.20 4.06 0.76
C CYS A 172 1.14 5.47 0.17
N ARG A 173 2.29 6.07 -0.17
CA ARG A 173 2.35 7.37 -0.85
C ARG A 173 1.52 7.36 -2.14
N ALA A 174 1.65 6.32 -2.96
CA ALA A 174 0.89 6.18 -4.21
C ALA A 174 -0.64 6.05 -3.99
N GLN A 175 -1.06 5.47 -2.86
CA GLN A 175 -2.48 5.28 -2.53
C GLN A 175 -3.14 6.54 -1.95
N VAL A 176 -2.38 7.42 -1.30
CA VAL A 176 -2.94 8.63 -0.68
C VAL A 176 -2.86 9.86 -1.58
N LEU A 177 -1.87 9.95 -2.46
CA LEU A 177 -1.71 11.11 -3.36
C LEU A 177 -2.87 11.21 -4.34
N GLY A 178 -3.57 12.35 -4.30
CA GLY A 178 -4.75 12.65 -5.14
C GLY A 178 -6.07 12.07 -4.64
N PHE A 179 -6.04 11.15 -3.68
CA PHE A 179 -7.22 10.55 -3.07
C PHE A 179 -7.51 11.09 -1.67
N VAL A 180 -6.50 11.64 -0.99
CA VAL A 180 -6.59 12.18 0.36
C VAL A 180 -6.20 13.67 0.34
N PRO A 181 -6.91 14.55 1.08
CA PRO A 181 -6.55 15.97 1.15
C PRO A 181 -5.16 16.19 1.77
N GLU A 182 -4.44 17.20 1.28
CA GLU A 182 -3.05 17.47 1.70
C GLU A 182 -2.86 17.67 3.22
N PRO A 183 -3.72 18.41 3.95
CA PRO A 183 -3.60 18.54 5.41
C PRO A 183 -3.65 17.18 6.12
N ARG A 184 -4.45 16.25 5.61
CA ARG A 184 -4.60 14.91 6.19
C ARG A 184 -3.39 14.03 5.91
N ILE A 185 -2.76 14.19 4.73
CA ILE A 185 -1.49 13.53 4.41
C ILE A 185 -0.40 14.02 5.38
N GLU A 186 -0.31 15.32 5.63
CA GLU A 186 0.69 15.87 6.57
C GLU A 186 0.48 15.41 8.02
N GLU A 187 -0.77 15.24 8.46
CA GLU A 187 -1.04 14.64 9.78
C GLU A 187 -0.54 13.20 9.89
N VAL A 188 -0.64 12.40 8.81
CA VAL A 188 -0.07 11.05 8.76
C VAL A 188 1.46 11.11 8.81
N LYS A 189 2.06 11.93 7.94
CA LYS A 189 3.53 12.12 7.89
C LYS A 189 4.09 12.54 9.25
N SER A 190 3.42 13.48 9.93
CA SER A 190 3.82 13.95 11.26
C SER A 190 3.92 12.81 12.29
N ARG A 191 3.00 11.83 12.26
CA ARG A 191 3.08 10.66 13.13
C ARG A 191 4.23 9.73 12.76
N LEU A 192 4.47 9.52 11.47
CA LEU A 192 5.49 8.59 10.97
C LEU A 192 6.92 9.13 11.09
N ARG A 193 7.10 10.46 11.18
CA ARG A 193 8.39 11.13 11.45
C ARG A 193 9.02 10.79 12.80
N GLY A 194 8.33 10.02 13.65
CA GLY A 194 8.98 9.35 14.79
C GLY A 194 10.10 8.40 14.36
N ASN A 195 10.10 7.93 13.11
CA ASN A 195 11.21 7.22 12.50
C ASN A 195 12.11 8.19 11.69
N PRO A 196 13.42 8.29 11.98
CA PRO A 196 14.32 9.22 11.29
C PRO A 196 14.51 8.91 9.80
N ASP A 197 14.27 7.67 9.36
CA ASP A 197 14.43 7.23 7.97
C ASP A 197 13.19 7.58 7.11
N PHE A 198 12.08 7.98 7.75
CA PHE A 198 10.78 8.15 7.09
C PHE A 198 10.80 9.17 5.95
N ASP A 199 11.32 10.38 6.18
CA ASP A 199 11.32 11.42 5.14
C ASP A 199 12.13 10.96 3.92
N GLY A 200 13.25 10.25 4.15
CA GLY A 200 14.05 9.64 3.08
C GLY A 200 13.26 8.59 2.28
N MET A 201 12.55 7.68 2.96
CA MET A 201 11.70 6.68 2.31
C MET A 201 10.51 7.30 1.57
N TRP A 202 9.92 8.37 2.12
CA TRP A 202 8.77 9.06 1.54
C TRP A 202 9.15 9.82 0.28
N ASP A 203 10.27 10.54 0.30
CA ASP A 203 10.69 11.43 -0.79
C ASP A 203 11.48 10.71 -1.89
N THR A 204 11.96 9.49 -1.65
CA THR A 204 12.69 8.71 -2.66
C THR A 204 11.82 8.48 -3.91
N PRO A 205 12.31 8.89 -5.11
CA PRO A 205 11.62 8.63 -6.37
C PRO A 205 11.52 7.14 -6.67
N PHE A 206 10.59 6.75 -7.53
CA PHE A 206 10.46 5.34 -7.93
C PHE A 206 11.67 4.92 -8.79
N PRO A 207 12.57 4.01 -8.34
CA PRO A 207 13.60 3.50 -9.24
C PRO A 207 12.93 2.69 -10.35
N ALA A 208 13.35 2.92 -11.59
CA ALA A 208 12.77 2.30 -12.78
C ALA A 208 12.95 0.77 -12.87
N HIS A 209 13.76 0.18 -11.99
CA HIS A 209 14.19 -1.22 -12.07
C HIS A 209 14.15 -1.96 -10.72
N TRP A 210 13.22 -1.59 -9.82
CA TRP A 210 12.94 -2.50 -8.72
C TRP A 210 11.99 -3.61 -9.18
N GLU A 211 12.56 -4.81 -9.25
CA GLU A 211 11.81 -6.06 -9.30
C GLU A 211 10.86 -6.06 -8.11
N SER A 212 9.55 -6.09 -8.38
CA SER A 212 8.55 -6.46 -7.37
C SER A 212 9.04 -7.77 -6.75
N ARG A 213 9.51 -7.72 -5.51
CA ARG A 213 9.81 -8.93 -4.78
C ARG A 213 8.47 -9.46 -4.31
N ASP A 214 8.07 -10.57 -4.90
CA ASP A 214 6.88 -11.29 -4.46
C ASP A 214 7.11 -12.01 -3.13
N THR A 215 8.23 -11.73 -2.43
CA THR A 215 8.66 -12.38 -1.19
C THR A 215 9.11 -11.38 -0.14
N VAL A 216 8.78 -11.64 1.12
CA VAL A 216 9.27 -10.96 2.32
C VAL A 216 10.03 -11.95 3.20
N TRP A 217 11.02 -11.47 3.96
CA TRP A 217 11.73 -12.28 4.94
C TRP A 217 11.30 -11.89 6.36
N VAL A 218 10.64 -12.81 7.05
CA VAL A 218 10.09 -12.60 8.40
C VAL A 218 10.74 -13.52 9.41
N ARG A 219 10.93 -13.03 10.63
CA ARG A 219 11.54 -13.75 11.74
C ARG A 219 10.49 -14.13 12.77
N ASP A 220 10.50 -15.38 13.22
CA ASP A 220 9.78 -15.78 14.44
C ASP A 220 10.42 -15.07 15.64
N VAL A 221 9.64 -14.25 16.33
CA VAL A 221 10.09 -13.49 17.51
C VAL A 221 10.44 -14.39 18.71
N GLY A 222 9.94 -15.62 18.75
CA GLY A 222 10.16 -16.54 19.85
C GLY A 222 11.54 -17.18 19.87
N ASP A 223 12.12 -17.47 18.69
CA ASP A 223 13.42 -18.15 18.57
C ASP A 223 14.38 -17.55 17.53
N GLY A 224 13.93 -16.54 16.79
CA GLY A 224 14.73 -15.86 15.79
C GLY A 224 14.84 -16.58 14.44
N THR A 225 14.08 -17.65 14.20
CA THR A 225 14.09 -18.38 12.93
C THR A 225 13.51 -17.51 11.81
N ALA A 226 14.31 -17.29 10.76
CA ALA A 226 13.87 -16.53 9.58
C ALA A 226 13.23 -17.43 8.52
N PHE A 227 12.16 -16.95 7.90
CA PHE A 227 11.44 -17.58 6.80
C PHE A 227 11.30 -16.59 5.64
N GLU A 228 11.63 -17.05 4.45
CA GLU A 228 11.21 -16.40 3.21
C GLU A 228 9.76 -16.80 2.92
N MET A 229 8.91 -15.83 2.66
CA MET A 229 7.49 -16.05 2.41
C MET A 229 7.03 -15.24 1.21
N TYR A 230 6.25 -15.86 0.33
CA TYR A 230 5.54 -15.17 -0.73
C TYR A 230 4.48 -14.24 -0.15
N PHE A 231 4.50 -12.97 -0.56
CA PHE A 231 3.51 -11.97 -0.21
C PHE A 231 2.36 -12.00 -1.23
N ARG A 232 1.12 -12.09 -0.74
CA ARG A 232 -0.07 -11.98 -1.58
C ARG A 232 -1.05 -10.99 -1.00
N MET A 233 -1.63 -10.22 -1.90
CA MET A 233 -2.65 -9.23 -1.60
C MET A 233 -3.82 -9.48 -2.55
N SER A 234 -5.01 -9.75 -2.01
CA SER A 234 -6.19 -10.05 -2.81
C SER A 234 -7.42 -9.35 -2.25
N SER A 235 -8.27 -8.85 -3.14
CA SER A 235 -9.66 -8.49 -2.81
C SER A 235 -10.56 -9.63 -3.25
N ASP A 236 -11.35 -10.19 -2.34
CA ASP A 236 -12.45 -11.09 -2.67
C ASP A 236 -13.77 -10.29 -2.77
N GLN A 237 -14.92 -10.93 -2.55
CA GLN A 237 -16.20 -10.21 -2.43
C GLN A 237 -16.36 -9.52 -1.06
N SER A 238 -15.29 -9.39 -0.28
CA SER A 238 -15.24 -8.61 0.96
C SER A 238 -14.87 -7.15 0.70
N PRO A 239 -15.32 -6.21 1.55
CA PRO A 239 -14.76 -4.86 1.59
C PRO A 239 -13.30 -4.80 2.04
N PHE A 240 -12.76 -5.88 2.61
CA PHE A 240 -11.39 -5.91 3.12
C PHE A 240 -10.40 -6.41 2.08
N LEU A 241 -9.18 -5.91 2.19
CA LEU A 241 -8.03 -6.47 1.51
C LEU A 241 -7.49 -7.62 2.35
N HIS A 242 -7.34 -8.78 1.72
CA HIS A 242 -6.71 -9.94 2.33
C HIS A 242 -5.21 -9.90 2.06
N TRP A 243 -4.43 -9.77 3.13
CA TRP A 243 -2.98 -9.90 3.11
C TRP A 243 -2.60 -11.27 3.69
N ALA A 244 -1.90 -12.08 2.90
CA ALA A 244 -1.46 -13.41 3.30
C ALA A 244 0.00 -13.65 2.91
N LEU A 245 0.71 -14.40 3.76
CA LEU A 245 2.05 -14.89 3.52
C LEU A 245 2.04 -16.39 3.28
N THR A 246 2.87 -16.90 2.38
CA THR A 246 2.99 -18.34 2.14
C THR A 246 4.46 -18.74 2.13
N PRO A 247 4.92 -19.70 2.97
CA PRO A 247 6.32 -20.05 3.04
C PRO A 247 6.90 -20.48 1.68
N PHE A 248 8.08 -19.94 1.34
CA PHE A 248 8.83 -20.39 0.17
C PHE A 248 9.31 -21.84 0.36
N ASP A 249 9.88 -22.15 1.54
CA ASP A 249 10.20 -23.51 1.97
C ASP A 249 9.14 -24.02 2.96
N LEU A 250 8.09 -24.63 2.41
CA LEU A 250 7.00 -25.20 3.18
C LEU A 250 7.48 -26.29 4.15
N ALA A 251 8.46 -27.12 3.75
CA ALA A 251 8.94 -28.20 4.61
C ALA A 251 9.66 -27.65 5.85
N LYS A 252 10.46 -26.59 5.70
CA LYS A 252 11.08 -25.89 6.83
C LYS A 252 10.03 -25.27 7.75
N TYR A 253 9.01 -24.62 7.21
CA TYR A 253 7.92 -24.06 8.00
C TYR A 253 7.17 -25.14 8.78
N LEU A 254 6.75 -26.22 8.13
CA LEU A 254 5.98 -27.29 8.78
C LEU A 254 6.79 -28.11 9.80
N ARG A 255 8.14 -28.17 9.68
CA ARG A 255 8.98 -28.72 10.75
C ARG A 255 8.89 -27.89 12.03
N ARG A 256 8.73 -26.57 11.90
CA ARG A 256 8.63 -25.66 13.04
C ARG A 256 7.21 -25.56 13.59
N TYR A 257 6.23 -25.48 12.70
CA TYR A 257 4.81 -25.39 13.00
C TYR A 257 4.09 -26.57 12.34
N PRO A 258 4.17 -27.77 12.93
CA PRO A 258 3.42 -28.90 12.42
C PRO A 258 1.93 -28.55 12.46
N PRO A 259 1.15 -28.94 11.43
CA PRO A 259 -0.28 -28.69 11.44
C PRO A 259 -0.86 -29.39 12.68
N GLU A 260 -1.59 -28.63 13.49
CA GLU A 260 -2.30 -29.23 14.60
C GLU A 260 -3.29 -30.23 14.01
N ILE A 261 -3.04 -31.53 14.21
CA ILE A 261 -3.99 -32.58 13.86
C ILE A 261 -5.19 -32.36 14.79
N HIS A 262 -6.14 -31.55 14.35
CA HIS A 262 -7.40 -31.35 15.02
C HIS A 262 -8.20 -32.66 14.93
N MET A 263 -7.86 -33.63 15.78
CA MET A 263 -8.80 -34.66 16.24
C MET A 263 -9.83 -33.99 17.16
N ARG A 264 -10.60 -33.03 16.64
CA ARG A 264 -11.82 -32.60 17.31
C ARG A 264 -12.86 -33.68 17.06
N HIS A 265 -12.85 -34.72 17.91
CA HIS A 265 -14.05 -35.48 18.21
C HIS A 265 -15.09 -34.49 18.75
N ARG A 266 -15.92 -33.92 17.87
CA ARG A 266 -17.18 -33.32 18.27
C ARG A 266 -18.10 -34.46 18.71
N ARG A 267 -18.30 -34.59 20.02
CA ARG A 267 -19.52 -35.17 20.59
C ARG A 267 -20.57 -34.07 20.72
#